data_AF-A0A381PJL2-F1
#
_entry.id   AF-A0A381PJL2-F1
#
_cell.length_a   1.000
_cell.length_b   1.000
_cell.length_c   1.000
_cell.angle_alpha   90.00
_cell.angle_beta   90.00
_cell.angle_gamma   90.00
#
_symmetry.space_group_name_H-M   'P 1'
#
loop_
_entity.id
_entity.type
_entity.pdbx_description
1 polymer ?
#
loop_
_entity_poly.entity_id
_entity_poly.type
_entity_poly.pdbx_seq_one_letter_code
_entity_poly.pdbx_strand_id
1 'polypeptide(L)'
;MSTHVLQTLTILGCASLLFTCGQDQPSAPALSFEEALQEQLILAEPGDLILIPAGTHELTRSLSLNVPGVTIRGEGIDTSILSFKNQIQGAEGLLVNADDFVIEDVAIEDTVGDALKINESNNITIRNVRTEWTGGALTSNGAYGIYPVQSSNILIEGAVAIGASDAGIYVGQSTRIIVRNSVAEYNVAGIEIENSTFADVHSNVATNNTGGILVFDLPNLPVQGGRNTRVFNNHIANNNTANFAPEGNIVGDVPAGTGLMILANDNIEVFGNQFTDNDSAQIIIVSYYITERPFEDPNYDPFPESIFIHDNQFDGGGETPDSEPLIALQQATQKAIPAVVWDGAAVPGKAPQQILCLADNGDLSFVNLDAGNGFAAPSFNIAPHACTLPELPEISLGSAK
;
A
#
# COMPACT_ATOMS: atom_id res chain seq x y z
N MET A 1 -60.55 81.47 54.21
CA MET A 1 -59.29 81.06 53.56
C MET A 1 -58.97 79.66 54.06
N SER A 2 -59.38 78.65 53.30
CA SER A 2 -59.28 77.23 53.68
C SER A 2 -58.06 76.65 52.98
N THR A 3 -57.11 76.13 53.76
CA THR A 3 -55.83 75.57 53.30
C THR A 3 -55.95 74.07 53.05
N HIS A 4 -55.30 73.64 51.97
CA HIS A 4 -55.34 72.31 51.37
C HIS A 4 -54.80 71.19 52.28
N VAL A 5 -55.49 70.04 52.24
CA VAL A 5 -55.02 68.75 52.75
C VAL A 5 -54.23 68.05 51.63
N LEU A 6 -52.96 67.72 51.90
CA LEU A 6 -52.11 66.94 51.02
C LEU A 6 -52.01 65.51 51.58
N GLN A 7 -52.64 64.54 50.91
CA GLN A 7 -52.50 63.11 51.22
C GLN A 7 -51.21 62.57 50.60
N THR A 8 -50.30 62.05 51.42
CA THR A 8 -49.11 61.32 50.97
C THR A 8 -49.40 59.82 51.08
N LEU A 9 -49.41 59.14 49.94
CA LEU A 9 -49.61 57.70 49.82
C LEU A 9 -48.25 57.00 49.90
N THR A 10 -48.00 56.22 50.94
CA THR A 10 -46.75 55.43 51.09
C THR A 10 -47.00 54.02 50.56
N ILE A 11 -46.38 53.68 49.43
CA ILE A 11 -46.40 52.33 48.85
C ILE A 11 -45.29 51.51 49.51
N LEU A 12 -45.68 50.49 50.28
CA LEU A 12 -44.77 49.55 50.92
C LEU A 12 -44.47 48.41 49.93
N GLY A 13 -43.31 48.45 49.28
CA GLY A 13 -42.82 47.40 48.38
C GLY A 13 -42.33 46.19 49.16
N CYS A 14 -43.08 45.09 49.08
CA CYS A 14 -42.69 43.80 49.66
C CYS A 14 -41.76 43.07 48.66
N ALA A 15 -40.45 43.04 48.95
CA ALA A 15 -39.47 42.31 48.15
C ALA A 15 -39.48 40.83 48.56
N SER A 16 -40.19 40.00 47.80
CA SER A 16 -40.13 38.54 47.91
C SER A 16 -38.85 38.02 47.24
N LEU A 17 -37.88 37.62 48.05
CA LEU A 17 -36.70 36.86 47.63
C LEU A 17 -37.13 35.43 47.28
N LEU A 18 -37.21 35.12 45.98
CA LEU A 18 -37.33 33.74 45.50
C LEU A 18 -35.94 33.10 45.53
N PHE A 19 -35.69 32.25 46.52
CA PHE A 19 -34.61 31.27 46.46
C PHE A 19 -34.98 30.23 45.39
N THR A 20 -34.44 30.41 44.19
CA THR A 20 -34.42 29.35 43.18
C THR A 20 -33.35 28.33 43.58
N CYS A 21 -33.79 27.13 43.99
CA CYS A 21 -32.91 25.97 44.07
C CYS A 21 -32.47 25.65 42.64
N GLY A 22 -31.18 25.82 42.35
CA GLY A 22 -30.57 25.34 41.12
C GLY A 22 -30.77 23.83 41.05
N GLN A 23 -31.62 23.38 40.12
CA GLN A 23 -31.67 21.98 39.74
C GLN A 23 -30.39 21.68 38.98
N ASP A 24 -29.61 20.71 39.47
CA ASP A 24 -28.54 20.09 38.71
C ASP A 24 -29.10 19.68 37.35
N GLN A 25 -28.67 20.39 36.30
CA GLN A 25 -28.93 19.97 34.93
C GLN A 25 -28.27 18.59 34.78
N PRO A 26 -28.98 17.56 34.29
CA PRO A 26 -28.33 16.30 33.98
C PRO A 26 -27.23 16.58 32.96
N SER A 27 -25.99 16.28 33.32
CA SER A 27 -24.86 16.36 32.39
C SER A 27 -25.20 15.52 31.17
N ALA A 28 -24.98 16.06 29.97
CA ALA A 28 -25.10 15.26 28.74
C ALA A 28 -24.29 13.96 28.89
N PRO A 29 -24.76 12.83 28.33
CA PRO A 29 -23.99 11.59 28.35
C PRO A 29 -22.59 11.85 27.81
N ALA A 30 -21.57 11.31 28.47
CA ALA A 30 -20.22 11.34 27.92
C ALA A 30 -20.20 10.52 26.63
N LEU A 31 -19.62 11.08 25.58
CA LEU A 31 -19.43 10.38 24.31
C LEU A 31 -18.55 9.15 24.52
N SER A 32 -18.87 8.06 23.82
CA SER A 32 -17.94 6.97 23.61
C SER A 32 -16.70 7.45 22.84
N PHE A 33 -15.64 6.65 22.83
CA PHE A 33 -14.45 6.98 22.03
C PHE A 33 -14.80 7.11 20.54
N GLU A 34 -15.56 6.16 19.98
CA GLU A 34 -15.99 6.18 18.58
C GLU A 34 -16.74 7.49 18.26
N GLU A 35 -17.72 7.87 19.08
CA GLU A 35 -18.50 9.10 18.87
C GLU A 35 -17.63 10.36 18.98
N ALA A 36 -16.71 10.41 19.94
CA ALA A 36 -15.81 11.56 20.12
C ALA A 36 -14.83 11.70 18.96
N LEU A 37 -14.26 10.58 18.47
CA LEU A 37 -13.36 10.59 17.32
C LEU A 37 -14.09 10.98 16.04
N GLN A 38 -15.30 10.46 15.82
CA GLN A 38 -16.13 10.85 14.68
C GLN A 38 -16.48 12.34 14.71
N GLU A 39 -16.85 12.88 15.87
CA GLU A 39 -17.11 14.31 16.03
C GLU A 39 -15.86 15.15 15.72
N GLN A 40 -14.67 14.75 16.21
CA GLN A 40 -13.41 15.43 15.91
C GLN A 40 -13.09 15.43 14.41
N LEU A 41 -13.28 14.31 13.72
CA LEU A 41 -13.05 14.21 12.28
C LEU A 41 -14.03 15.07 11.47
N ILE A 42 -15.30 15.15 11.89
CA ILE A 42 -16.34 15.95 11.24
C ILE A 42 -16.09 17.45 11.43
N LEU A 43 -15.62 17.85 12.62
CA LEU A 43 -15.41 19.24 13.00
C LEU A 43 -13.98 19.75 12.74
N ALA A 44 -13.10 18.90 12.21
CA ALA A 44 -11.70 19.24 11.97
C ALA A 44 -11.57 20.49 11.09
N GLU A 45 -10.58 21.32 11.44
CA GLU A 45 -10.13 22.46 10.65
C GLU A 45 -8.71 22.21 10.13
N PRO A 46 -8.28 22.86 9.03
CA PRO A 46 -6.93 22.71 8.53
C PRO A 46 -5.86 23.05 9.58
N GLY A 47 -4.90 22.15 9.77
CA GLY A 47 -3.85 22.25 10.78
C GLY A 47 -4.16 21.56 12.11
N ASP A 48 -5.36 20.98 12.26
CA ASP A 48 -5.74 20.26 13.48
C ASP A 48 -4.89 19.00 13.72
N LEU A 49 -4.68 18.72 15.00
CA LEU A 49 -4.05 17.50 15.50
C LEU A 49 -5.08 16.68 16.27
N ILE A 50 -5.43 15.52 15.72
CA ILE A 50 -6.33 14.53 16.33
C ILE A 50 -5.46 13.47 17.01
N LEU A 51 -5.62 13.32 18.33
CA LEU A 51 -4.83 12.38 19.13
C LEU A 51 -5.60 11.08 19.37
N ILE A 52 -4.97 9.95 19.08
CA ILE A 52 -5.45 8.61 19.42
C ILE A 52 -4.73 8.16 20.71
N PRO A 53 -5.40 8.19 21.88
CA PRO A 53 -4.76 7.85 23.14
C PRO A 53 -4.37 6.37 23.19
N ALA A 54 -3.47 6.02 24.09
CA ALA A 54 -3.13 4.62 24.34
C ALA A 54 -4.37 3.76 24.66
N GLY A 55 -4.42 2.56 24.08
CA GLY A 55 -5.48 1.57 24.25
C GLY A 55 -5.94 0.96 22.93
N THR A 56 -6.79 -0.08 23.05
CA THR A 56 -7.55 -0.65 21.94
C THR A 56 -8.94 -0.04 21.93
N HIS A 57 -9.25 0.67 20.86
CA HIS A 57 -10.48 1.40 20.67
C HIS A 57 -11.35 0.66 19.66
N GLU A 58 -12.45 0.06 20.13
CA GLU A 58 -13.39 -0.63 19.25
C GLU A 58 -14.20 0.38 18.43
N LEU A 59 -14.23 0.16 17.12
CA LEU A 59 -14.98 0.93 16.15
C LEU A 59 -15.95 0.02 15.41
N THR A 60 -17.18 0.49 15.25
CA THR A 60 -18.24 -0.28 14.59
C THR A 60 -18.58 0.27 13.19
N ARG A 61 -18.02 1.43 12.84
CA ARG A 61 -18.29 2.16 11.60
C ARG A 61 -17.01 2.74 11.02
N SER A 62 -16.92 2.83 9.70
CA SER A 62 -15.82 3.52 9.00
C SER A 62 -15.65 4.96 9.46
N LEU A 63 -14.39 5.40 9.57
CA LEU A 63 -14.01 6.78 9.77
C LEU A 63 -13.78 7.47 8.43
N SER A 64 -14.04 8.78 8.36
CA SER A 64 -13.71 9.57 7.17
C SER A 64 -13.17 10.95 7.50
N LEU A 65 -12.27 11.44 6.66
CA LEU A 65 -11.65 12.76 6.75
C LEU A 65 -11.59 13.41 5.36
N ASN A 66 -12.14 14.62 5.24
CA ASN A 66 -12.16 15.39 3.99
C ASN A 66 -11.50 16.77 4.13
N VAL A 67 -10.85 17.03 5.27
CA VAL A 67 -10.27 18.33 5.61
C VAL A 67 -8.76 18.26 5.43
N PRO A 68 -8.15 19.13 4.60
CA PRO A 68 -6.73 19.11 4.34
C PRO A 68 -5.92 19.62 5.53
N GLY A 69 -4.64 19.23 5.61
CA GLY A 69 -3.71 19.73 6.63
C GLY A 69 -3.89 19.11 8.02
N VAL A 70 -4.71 18.07 8.16
CA VAL A 70 -4.97 17.41 9.43
C VAL A 70 -3.90 16.36 9.72
N THR A 71 -3.46 16.29 10.98
CA THR A 71 -2.61 15.22 11.50
C THR A 71 -3.40 14.31 12.44
N ILE A 72 -3.36 13.01 12.22
CA ILE A 72 -3.81 11.98 13.18
C ILE A 72 -2.58 11.34 13.81
N ARG A 73 -2.47 11.36 15.13
CA ARG A 73 -1.29 10.84 15.86
C ARG A 73 -1.68 9.95 17.03
N GLY A 74 -1.11 8.76 17.10
CA GLY A 74 -1.18 7.89 18.28
C GLY A 74 0.06 7.96 19.18
N GLU A 75 0.17 7.02 20.12
CA GLU A 75 1.29 6.87 21.05
C GLU A 75 2.24 5.71 20.66
N GLY A 76 2.02 5.08 19.50
CA GLY A 76 2.82 3.99 18.95
C GLY A 76 1.94 2.90 18.32
N ILE A 77 2.50 2.16 17.36
CA ILE A 77 1.80 1.09 16.61
C ILE A 77 1.29 -0.08 17.48
N ASP A 78 1.90 -0.29 18.65
CA ASP A 78 1.49 -1.32 19.61
C ASP A 78 0.73 -0.73 20.81
N THR A 79 0.51 0.59 20.80
CA THR A 79 -0.03 1.34 21.93
C THR A 79 -1.39 1.93 21.62
N SER A 80 -1.55 2.58 20.46
CA SER A 80 -2.80 3.21 20.02
C SER A 80 -3.40 2.40 18.88
N ILE A 81 -4.46 1.63 19.17
CA ILE A 81 -5.04 0.66 18.24
C ILE A 81 -6.49 1.04 17.96
N LEU A 82 -6.83 1.23 16.68
CA LEU A 82 -8.19 1.34 16.18
C LEU A 82 -8.64 -0.04 15.69
N SER A 83 -9.50 -0.72 16.45
CA SER A 83 -9.94 -2.09 16.13
C SER A 83 -11.32 -2.10 15.51
N PHE A 84 -11.43 -2.63 14.29
CA PHE A 84 -12.67 -2.76 13.51
C PHE A 84 -13.24 -4.18 13.54
N LYS A 85 -12.77 -5.03 14.46
CA LYS A 85 -13.21 -6.42 14.61
C LYS A 85 -14.74 -6.62 14.66
N ASN A 86 -15.46 -5.62 15.16
CA ASN A 86 -16.91 -5.60 15.27
C ASN A 86 -17.58 -4.59 14.30
N GLN A 87 -16.92 -4.25 13.18
CA GLN A 87 -17.44 -3.32 12.18
C GLN A 87 -18.74 -3.86 11.57
N ILE A 88 -19.81 -3.06 11.67
CA ILE A 88 -21.14 -3.36 11.15
C ILE A 88 -21.57 -2.40 10.03
N GLN A 89 -20.81 -1.32 9.80
CA GLN A 89 -21.08 -0.37 8.74
C GLN A 89 -19.80 0.13 8.05
N GLY A 90 -19.90 0.24 6.73
CA GLY A 90 -18.78 0.62 5.86
C GLY A 90 -17.81 -0.53 5.67
N ALA A 91 -16.79 -0.32 4.84
CA ALA A 91 -15.75 -1.32 4.58
C ALA A 91 -14.40 -0.83 5.10
N GLU A 92 -14.11 0.46 4.91
CA GLU A 92 -12.83 1.04 5.24
C GLU A 92 -12.66 1.24 6.75
N GLY A 93 -11.42 1.18 7.25
CA GLY A 93 -11.09 1.66 8.59
C GLY A 93 -11.11 3.18 8.63
N LEU A 94 -10.22 3.80 7.85
CA LEU A 94 -10.15 5.24 7.64
C LEU A 94 -10.09 5.58 6.15
N LEU A 95 -11.07 6.35 5.69
CA LEU A 95 -11.12 6.94 4.34
C LEU A 95 -10.70 8.42 4.38
N VAL A 96 -9.68 8.78 3.63
CA VAL A 96 -9.18 10.16 3.53
C VAL A 96 -9.28 10.66 2.10
N ASN A 97 -9.88 11.83 1.92
CA ASN A 97 -9.97 12.55 0.65
C ASN A 97 -9.49 13.98 0.89
N ALA A 98 -8.21 14.15 1.20
CA ALA A 98 -7.66 15.41 1.67
C ALA A 98 -6.15 15.54 1.42
N ASP A 99 -5.73 16.74 1.02
CA ASP A 99 -4.32 17.11 0.86
C ASP A 99 -3.63 17.38 2.20
N ASP A 100 -2.29 17.39 2.21
CA ASP A 100 -1.45 17.75 3.36
C ASP A 100 -1.76 16.91 4.61
N PHE A 101 -2.09 15.63 4.39
CA PHE A 101 -2.50 14.70 5.44
C PHE A 101 -1.31 13.97 6.06
N VAL A 102 -1.30 13.90 7.39
CA VAL A 102 -0.32 13.11 8.15
C VAL A 102 -1.05 12.13 9.05
N ILE A 103 -0.64 10.87 9.02
CA ILE A 103 -0.99 9.87 10.02
C ILE A 103 0.25 9.22 10.59
N GLU A 104 0.33 9.15 11.92
CA GLU A 104 1.50 8.54 12.57
C GLU A 104 1.23 7.84 13.91
N ASP A 105 2.08 6.86 14.20
CA ASP A 105 2.19 6.15 15.48
C ASP A 105 0.86 5.49 15.94
N VAL A 106 0.14 4.84 15.02
CA VAL A 106 -1.17 4.22 15.27
C VAL A 106 -1.32 2.89 14.51
N ALA A 107 -2.13 1.98 15.04
CA ALA A 107 -2.55 0.77 14.35
C ALA A 107 -4.04 0.79 13.94
N ILE A 108 -4.34 0.15 12.81
CA ILE A 108 -5.68 -0.12 12.32
C ILE A 108 -5.81 -1.64 12.14
N GLU A 109 -6.72 -2.26 12.85
CA GLU A 109 -6.88 -3.71 12.89
C GLU A 109 -8.25 -4.17 12.42
N ASP A 110 -8.30 -5.32 11.74
CA ASP A 110 -9.50 -6.12 11.48
C ASP A 110 -10.64 -5.38 10.76
N THR A 111 -10.32 -4.54 9.77
CA THR A 111 -11.33 -3.88 8.93
C THR A 111 -12.00 -4.88 7.99
N VAL A 112 -13.27 -4.64 7.64
CA VAL A 112 -14.01 -5.48 6.68
C VAL A 112 -13.42 -5.36 5.27
N GLY A 113 -12.99 -4.16 4.89
CA GLY A 113 -12.30 -3.84 3.64
C GLY A 113 -10.98 -3.12 3.93
N ASP A 114 -10.66 -2.11 3.12
CA ASP A 114 -9.36 -1.41 3.17
C ASP A 114 -9.07 -0.78 4.55
N ALA A 115 -7.87 -0.96 5.09
CA ALA A 115 -7.58 -0.44 6.43
C ALA A 115 -7.39 1.09 6.43
N LEU A 116 -6.46 1.59 5.64
CA LEU A 116 -6.21 3.03 5.43
C LEU A 116 -6.28 3.35 3.94
N LYS A 117 -7.35 4.02 3.52
CA LYS A 117 -7.55 4.46 2.13
C LYS A 117 -7.40 5.95 2.00
N ILE A 118 -6.53 6.39 1.10
CA ILE A 118 -6.27 7.80 0.82
C ILE A 118 -6.46 8.04 -0.67
N ASN A 119 -7.52 8.73 -1.03
CA ASN A 119 -7.94 8.89 -2.42
C ASN A 119 -7.72 10.32 -2.90
N GLU A 120 -7.25 10.48 -4.14
CA GLU A 120 -7.18 11.78 -4.85
C GLU A 120 -6.52 12.88 -4.02
N SER A 121 -5.38 12.58 -3.40
CA SER A 121 -4.76 13.45 -2.40
C SER A 121 -3.30 13.77 -2.74
N ASN A 122 -2.83 14.94 -2.31
CA ASN A 122 -1.46 15.40 -2.50
C ASN A 122 -0.78 15.68 -1.16
N ASN A 123 0.51 15.36 -1.08
CA ASN A 123 1.36 15.57 0.11
C ASN A 123 0.87 14.75 1.30
N ILE A 124 1.13 13.45 1.24
CA ILE A 124 0.67 12.47 2.21
C ILE A 124 1.89 11.93 2.96
N THR A 125 1.79 11.87 4.28
CA THR A 125 2.78 11.22 5.13
C THR A 125 2.13 10.15 5.99
N ILE A 126 2.58 8.92 5.83
CA ILE A 126 2.21 7.76 6.64
C ILE A 126 3.48 7.32 7.36
N ARG A 127 3.53 7.52 8.67
CA ARG A 127 4.75 7.27 9.47
C ARG A 127 4.45 6.35 10.63
N ASN A 128 5.14 5.22 10.73
CA ASN A 128 4.93 4.27 11.83
C ASN A 128 3.43 3.93 11.99
N VAL A 129 2.81 3.45 10.91
CA VAL A 129 1.42 2.99 10.93
C VAL A 129 1.41 1.49 10.72
N ARG A 130 0.67 0.77 11.58
CA ARG A 130 0.45 -0.66 11.42
C ARG A 130 -0.96 -0.92 10.89
N THR A 131 -1.07 -1.75 9.86
CA THR A 131 -2.34 -2.31 9.39
C THR A 131 -2.27 -3.83 9.52
N GLU A 132 -3.28 -4.44 10.14
CA GLU A 132 -3.24 -5.88 10.40
C GLU A 132 -4.62 -6.54 10.40
N TRP A 133 -4.72 -7.69 9.74
CA TRP A 133 -5.80 -8.65 9.97
C TRP A 133 -5.31 -9.73 10.93
N THR A 134 -5.74 -9.64 12.19
CA THR A 134 -5.22 -10.43 13.31
C THR A 134 -5.62 -11.90 13.24
N GLY A 135 -6.54 -12.24 12.33
CA GLY A 135 -6.91 -13.63 11.98
C GLY A 135 -5.88 -14.37 11.13
N GLY A 136 -4.82 -13.70 10.68
CA GLY A 136 -3.84 -14.24 9.73
C GLY A 136 -4.31 -14.12 8.28
N ALA A 137 -3.55 -14.73 7.36
CA ALA A 137 -3.83 -14.73 5.92
C ALA A 137 -5.15 -15.46 5.59
N LEU A 138 -6.21 -14.70 5.31
CA LEU A 138 -7.53 -15.20 4.98
C LEU A 138 -8.11 -14.45 3.78
N THR A 139 -8.76 -15.18 2.86
CA THR A 139 -9.44 -14.60 1.69
C THR A 139 -10.58 -13.65 2.06
N SER A 140 -11.08 -13.69 3.30
CA SER A 140 -12.11 -12.79 3.82
C SER A 140 -11.56 -11.48 4.39
N ASN A 141 -10.23 -11.29 4.42
CA ASN A 141 -9.63 -10.05 4.89
C ASN A 141 -9.92 -8.91 3.90
N GLY A 142 -9.68 -7.68 4.33
CA GLY A 142 -9.71 -6.53 3.44
C GLY A 142 -8.58 -6.60 2.42
N ALA A 143 -8.83 -5.98 1.26
CA ALA A 143 -7.91 -6.03 0.14
C ALA A 143 -6.60 -5.31 0.45
N TYR A 144 -6.67 -4.05 0.91
CA TYR A 144 -5.48 -3.21 1.04
C TYR A 144 -5.25 -2.73 2.47
N GLY A 145 -4.03 -2.92 2.97
CA GLY A 145 -3.62 -2.37 4.27
C GLY A 145 -3.48 -0.84 4.20
N ILE A 146 -2.40 -0.38 3.57
CA ILE A 146 -2.15 1.03 3.30
C ILE A 146 -2.40 1.29 1.82
N TYR A 147 -3.33 2.19 1.50
CA TYR A 147 -3.87 2.37 0.15
C TYR A 147 -4.01 3.84 -0.28
N PRO A 148 -2.89 4.57 -0.51
CA PRO A 148 -2.92 5.77 -1.34
C PRO A 148 -3.18 5.43 -2.82
N VAL A 149 -4.12 6.16 -3.43
CA VAL A 149 -4.47 6.00 -4.85
C VAL A 149 -4.82 7.32 -5.51
N GLN A 150 -4.51 7.44 -6.79
CA GLN A 150 -4.71 8.68 -7.56
C GLN A 150 -4.07 9.90 -6.89
N SER A 151 -2.93 9.69 -6.25
CA SER A 151 -2.33 10.63 -5.31
C SER A 151 -0.92 11.06 -5.74
N SER A 152 -0.37 12.09 -5.10
CA SER A 152 1.01 12.48 -5.36
C SER A 152 1.75 13.01 -4.13
N ASN A 153 3.09 12.97 -4.16
CA ASN A 153 3.92 13.20 -2.97
C ASN A 153 3.60 12.20 -1.84
N ILE A 154 3.81 10.93 -2.18
CA ILE A 154 3.85 9.71 -1.37
C ILE A 154 4.99 9.60 -0.33
N LEU A 155 4.83 9.83 0.96
CA LEU A 155 5.77 9.27 1.95
C LEU A 155 5.11 8.17 2.79
N ILE A 156 5.61 6.94 2.67
CA ILE A 156 5.32 5.82 3.56
C ILE A 156 6.63 5.42 4.22
N GLU A 157 6.74 5.60 5.54
CA GLU A 157 7.95 5.25 6.27
C GLU A 157 7.68 4.55 7.61
N GLY A 158 8.43 3.50 7.93
CA GLY A 158 8.25 2.78 9.19
C GLY A 158 6.93 2.02 9.28
N ALA A 159 6.22 1.83 8.16
CA ALA A 159 4.92 1.19 8.16
C ALA A 159 5.04 -0.33 8.37
N VAL A 160 4.00 -0.94 8.91
CA VAL A 160 3.89 -2.40 9.07
C VAL A 160 2.56 -2.84 8.49
N ALA A 161 2.55 -3.76 7.54
CA ALA A 161 1.31 -4.25 6.90
C ALA A 161 1.25 -5.77 6.91
N ILE A 162 0.19 -6.33 7.50
CA ILE A 162 0.09 -7.77 7.79
C ILE A 162 -1.27 -8.33 7.40
N GLY A 163 -1.28 -9.38 6.59
CA GLY A 163 -2.49 -10.18 6.35
C GLY A 163 -3.48 -9.64 5.31
N ALA A 164 -3.12 -8.64 4.51
CA ALA A 164 -4.00 -8.11 3.47
C ALA A 164 -4.29 -9.16 2.38
N SER A 165 -5.55 -9.29 1.95
CA SER A 165 -5.93 -10.25 0.91
C SER A 165 -5.56 -9.82 -0.50
N ASP A 166 -5.07 -8.60 -0.67
CA ASP A 166 -4.50 -8.11 -1.92
C ASP A 166 -3.08 -7.59 -1.64
N ALA A 167 -2.91 -6.35 -1.19
CA ALA A 167 -1.60 -5.78 -0.91
C ALA A 167 -1.50 -5.17 0.50
N GLY A 168 -0.41 -5.48 1.21
CA GLY A 168 -0.12 -4.90 2.51
C GLY A 168 0.08 -3.39 2.40
N ILE A 169 1.04 -2.99 1.57
CA ILE A 169 1.27 -1.59 1.18
C ILE A 169 1.01 -1.47 -0.31
N TYR A 170 -0.04 -0.77 -0.69
CA TYR A 170 -0.43 -0.54 -2.08
C TYR A 170 -0.31 0.94 -2.41
N VAL A 171 0.35 1.27 -3.52
CA VAL A 171 0.34 2.63 -4.08
C VAL A 171 -0.05 2.57 -5.55
N GLY A 172 -1.28 2.99 -5.85
CA GLY A 172 -1.85 2.88 -7.20
C GLY A 172 -2.02 4.22 -7.89
N GLN A 173 -1.86 4.26 -9.21
CA GLN A 173 -2.24 5.40 -10.06
C GLN A 173 -1.65 6.75 -9.59
N SER A 174 -0.45 6.71 -9.01
CA SER A 174 0.11 7.81 -8.22
C SER A 174 1.48 8.25 -8.75
N THR A 175 2.01 9.37 -8.23
CA THR A 175 3.32 9.88 -8.66
C THR A 175 4.16 10.50 -7.54
N ARG A 176 5.49 10.33 -7.63
CA ARG A 176 6.48 10.78 -6.63
C ARG A 176 6.21 10.12 -5.29
N ILE A 177 6.67 8.87 -5.20
CA ILE A 177 6.37 7.94 -4.12
C ILE A 177 7.68 7.51 -3.47
N ILE A 178 7.70 7.47 -2.15
CA ILE A 178 8.77 6.88 -1.36
C ILE A 178 8.13 5.91 -0.36
N VAL A 179 8.48 4.63 -0.47
CA VAL A 179 8.16 3.58 0.50
C VAL A 179 9.46 3.08 1.11
N ARG A 180 9.69 3.35 2.40
CA ARG A 180 10.95 3.00 3.03
C ARG A 180 10.86 2.51 4.46
N ASN A 181 11.88 1.78 4.90
CA ASN A 181 12.01 1.32 6.28
C ASN A 181 10.75 0.62 6.81
N SER A 182 9.98 -0.02 5.92
CA SER A 182 8.69 -0.61 6.22
C SER A 182 8.76 -2.13 6.20
N VAL A 183 7.79 -2.78 6.83
CA VAL A 183 7.68 -4.24 6.95
C VAL A 183 6.35 -4.67 6.33
N ALA A 184 6.40 -5.61 5.39
CA ALA A 184 5.21 -6.22 4.80
C ALA A 184 5.31 -7.74 4.90
N GLU A 185 4.37 -8.36 5.61
CA GLU A 185 4.38 -9.80 5.89
C GLU A 185 3.02 -10.46 5.78
N TYR A 186 2.97 -11.70 5.30
CA TYR A 186 1.74 -12.50 5.23
C TYR A 186 0.60 -11.87 4.42
N ASN A 187 0.92 -10.99 3.48
CA ASN A 187 -0.01 -10.45 2.49
C ASN A 187 0.03 -11.29 1.21
N VAL A 188 -0.91 -11.11 0.28
CA VAL A 188 -0.72 -11.65 -1.07
C VAL A 188 0.44 -10.90 -1.73
N ALA A 189 0.34 -9.60 -1.92
CA ALA A 189 1.46 -8.72 -2.26
C ALA A 189 1.97 -8.00 -1.01
N GLY A 190 3.27 -8.09 -0.71
CA GLY A 190 3.85 -7.33 0.40
C GLY A 190 3.75 -5.82 0.13
N ILE A 191 4.42 -5.38 -0.92
CA ILE A 191 4.39 -3.99 -1.40
C ILE A 191 4.04 -3.98 -2.89
N GLU A 192 3.07 -3.19 -3.29
CA GLU A 192 2.67 -3.04 -4.70
C GLU A 192 2.72 -1.57 -5.14
N ILE A 193 3.37 -1.34 -6.29
CA ILE A 193 3.35 -0.08 -7.02
C ILE A 193 2.62 -0.33 -8.34
N GLU A 194 1.37 0.11 -8.42
CA GLU A 194 0.48 -0.16 -9.56
C GLU A 194 0.25 1.11 -10.37
N ASN A 195 0.42 1.05 -11.70
CA ASN A 195 0.13 2.14 -12.66
C ASN A 195 0.66 3.51 -12.20
N SER A 196 1.83 3.50 -11.56
CA SER A 196 2.39 4.67 -10.88
C SER A 196 3.72 5.09 -11.50
N THR A 197 4.10 6.34 -11.27
CA THR A 197 5.31 6.92 -11.87
C THR A 197 6.23 7.51 -10.81
N PHE A 198 7.54 7.35 -10.99
CA PHE A 198 8.55 7.96 -10.09
C PHE A 198 8.41 7.47 -8.65
N ALA A 199 8.83 6.23 -8.40
CA ALA A 199 8.73 5.59 -7.09
C ALA A 199 10.08 5.08 -6.60
N ASP A 200 10.39 5.33 -5.33
CA ASP A 200 11.49 4.70 -4.60
C ASP A 200 10.91 3.72 -3.58
N VAL A 201 11.21 2.44 -3.75
CA VAL A 201 10.82 1.37 -2.83
C VAL A 201 12.11 0.78 -2.25
N HIS A 202 12.48 1.19 -1.03
CA HIS A 202 13.80 0.87 -0.52
C HIS A 202 13.92 0.63 0.98
N SER A 203 14.93 -0.14 1.38
CA SER A 203 15.19 -0.41 2.80
C SER A 203 14.01 -1.04 3.53
N ASN A 204 13.15 -1.77 2.81
CA ASN A 204 12.00 -2.47 3.36
C ASN A 204 12.34 -3.94 3.62
N VAL A 205 11.51 -4.58 4.44
CA VAL A 205 11.49 -6.02 4.69
C VAL A 205 10.18 -6.56 4.13
N ALA A 206 10.24 -7.32 3.04
CA ALA A 206 9.09 -7.97 2.42
C ALA A 206 9.28 -9.50 2.52
N THR A 207 8.66 -10.10 3.54
CA THR A 207 8.87 -11.53 3.83
C THR A 207 7.59 -12.28 4.12
N ASN A 208 7.55 -13.58 3.83
CA ASN A 208 6.39 -14.42 4.10
C ASN A 208 5.08 -13.96 3.42
N ASN A 209 5.15 -13.17 2.34
CA ASN A 209 4.00 -12.87 1.49
C ASN A 209 3.79 -13.99 0.44
N THR A 210 2.82 -13.86 -0.46
CA THR A 210 2.79 -14.68 -1.70
C THR A 210 3.78 -14.13 -2.72
N GLY A 211 3.77 -12.81 -2.91
CA GLY A 211 4.75 -12.03 -3.65
C GLY A 211 5.33 -10.94 -2.76
N GLY A 212 6.66 -10.78 -2.75
CA GLY A 212 7.32 -9.79 -1.91
C GLY A 212 7.03 -8.35 -2.33
N ILE A 213 7.51 -7.96 -3.52
CA ILE A 213 7.29 -6.63 -4.10
C ILE A 213 6.75 -6.79 -5.52
N LEU A 214 5.70 -6.04 -5.87
CA LEU A 214 5.09 -6.03 -7.20
C LEU A 214 5.17 -4.63 -7.82
N VAL A 215 5.55 -4.54 -9.09
CA VAL A 215 5.59 -3.29 -9.86
C VAL A 215 4.81 -3.51 -11.15
N PHE A 216 3.54 -3.12 -11.14
CA PHE A 216 2.56 -3.50 -12.14
C PHE A 216 2.10 -2.28 -12.96
N ASP A 217 1.90 -2.46 -14.26
CA ASP A 217 1.06 -1.58 -15.08
C ASP A 217 -0.08 -2.42 -15.67
N LEU A 218 -1.32 -2.05 -15.41
CA LEU A 218 -2.52 -2.78 -15.81
C LEU A 218 -3.37 -1.97 -16.81
N PRO A 219 -4.11 -2.63 -17.72
CA PRO A 219 -4.96 -1.97 -18.68
C PRO A 219 -6.25 -1.43 -18.05
N ASN A 220 -6.95 -0.52 -18.76
CA ASN A 220 -8.29 -0.02 -18.41
C ASN A 220 -8.37 0.79 -17.10
N LEU A 221 -7.24 1.34 -16.63
CA LEU A 221 -7.20 2.23 -15.48
C LEU A 221 -7.13 3.71 -15.89
N PRO A 222 -7.63 4.63 -15.03
CA PRO A 222 -7.58 6.08 -15.28
C PRO A 222 -6.16 6.63 -15.50
N VAL A 223 -5.19 6.08 -14.78
CA VAL A 223 -3.77 6.40 -14.94
C VAL A 223 -3.08 5.15 -15.50
N GLN A 224 -2.25 5.34 -16.52
CA GLN A 224 -1.53 4.28 -17.24
C GLN A 224 -0.08 4.71 -17.51
N GLY A 225 0.74 3.75 -17.94
CA GLY A 225 2.13 4.01 -18.29
C GLY A 225 2.99 4.16 -17.05
N GLY A 226 2.84 3.21 -16.13
CA GLY A 226 3.70 3.06 -14.96
C GLY A 226 5.17 3.00 -15.39
N ARG A 227 6.01 3.81 -14.73
CA ARG A 227 7.43 3.88 -15.07
C ARG A 227 8.31 4.58 -14.03
N ASN A 228 9.63 4.43 -14.19
CA ASN A 228 10.65 5.09 -13.38
C ASN A 228 10.55 4.70 -11.90
N THR A 229 10.45 3.40 -11.64
CA THR A 229 10.46 2.85 -10.28
C THR A 229 11.83 2.28 -9.96
N ARG A 230 12.37 2.65 -8.80
CA ARG A 230 13.60 2.11 -8.24
C ARG A 230 13.27 1.22 -7.06
N VAL A 231 13.65 -0.05 -7.13
CA VAL A 231 13.48 -1.03 -6.05
C VAL A 231 14.86 -1.38 -5.52
N PHE A 232 15.23 -0.90 -4.33
CA PHE A 232 16.62 -1.03 -3.89
C PHE A 232 16.86 -1.23 -2.40
N ASN A 233 17.96 -1.90 -2.05
CA ASN A 233 18.34 -2.14 -0.65
C ASN A 233 17.23 -2.78 0.21
N ASN A 234 16.33 -3.57 -0.38
CA ASN A 234 15.30 -4.30 0.36
C ASN A 234 15.79 -5.69 0.76
N HIS A 235 15.21 -6.24 1.82
CA HIS A 235 15.29 -7.65 2.17
C HIS A 235 14.01 -8.35 1.74
N ILE A 236 14.11 -9.23 0.74
CA ILE A 236 12.97 -9.86 0.07
C ILE A 236 13.13 -11.37 0.17
N ALA A 237 12.47 -11.99 1.15
CA ALA A 237 12.78 -13.36 1.52
C ALA A 237 11.57 -14.21 1.92
N ASN A 238 11.63 -15.50 1.62
CA ASN A 238 10.63 -16.49 2.05
C ASN A 238 9.18 -16.12 1.70
N ASN A 239 8.94 -15.45 0.56
CA ASN A 239 7.59 -15.06 0.15
C ASN A 239 6.82 -16.28 -0.41
N ASN A 240 6.61 -17.30 0.42
CA ASN A 240 6.08 -18.61 0.07
C ASN A 240 4.68 -18.86 0.66
N THR A 241 4.01 -17.83 1.17
CA THR A 241 2.63 -17.94 1.67
C THR A 241 1.71 -18.23 0.48
N ALA A 242 0.87 -19.26 0.58
CA ALA A 242 -0.08 -19.61 -0.46
C ALA A 242 -0.97 -18.42 -0.82
N ASN A 243 -1.22 -18.20 -2.12
CA ASN A 243 -2.06 -17.10 -2.57
C ASN A 243 -3.48 -17.25 -2.00
N PHE A 244 -3.95 -16.22 -1.32
CA PHE A 244 -5.27 -16.19 -0.68
C PHE A 244 -6.15 -15.05 -1.19
N ALA A 245 -5.79 -14.45 -2.33
CA ALA A 245 -6.57 -13.39 -2.94
C ALA A 245 -8.00 -13.87 -3.28
N PRO A 246 -8.99 -12.97 -3.24
CA PRO A 246 -10.32 -13.27 -3.75
C PRO A 246 -10.27 -13.72 -5.21
N GLU A 247 -11.09 -14.72 -5.55
CA GLU A 247 -11.15 -15.26 -6.91
C GLU A 247 -11.47 -14.16 -7.93
N GLY A 248 -10.68 -14.10 -9.01
CA GLY A 248 -10.83 -13.12 -10.09
C GLY A 248 -9.92 -11.89 -9.95
N ASN A 249 -9.38 -11.58 -8.77
CA ASN A 249 -8.37 -10.55 -8.60
C ASN A 249 -7.11 -10.92 -9.41
N ILE A 250 -6.44 -9.92 -9.99
CA ILE A 250 -5.25 -10.15 -10.81
C ILE A 250 -4.04 -10.57 -9.97
N VAL A 251 -3.92 -10.05 -8.74
CA VAL A 251 -2.88 -10.48 -7.80
C VAL A 251 -3.02 -11.97 -7.44
N GLY A 252 -4.20 -12.56 -7.64
CA GLY A 252 -4.46 -13.99 -7.50
C GLY A 252 -3.68 -14.85 -8.49
N ASP A 253 -3.17 -14.25 -9.58
CA ASP A 253 -2.35 -14.93 -10.58
C ASP A 253 -0.85 -14.88 -10.23
N VAL A 254 -0.45 -14.20 -9.15
CA VAL A 254 0.94 -14.16 -8.67
C VAL A 254 1.29 -15.51 -8.05
N PRO A 255 2.31 -16.23 -8.55
CA PRO A 255 2.75 -17.49 -7.98
C PRO A 255 3.26 -17.29 -6.56
N ALA A 256 2.87 -18.16 -5.61
CA ALA A 256 3.53 -18.19 -4.32
C ALA A 256 5.03 -18.49 -4.51
N GLY A 257 5.87 -17.84 -3.73
CA GLY A 257 7.33 -17.93 -3.88
C GLY A 257 7.91 -16.89 -4.83
N THR A 258 7.23 -15.76 -5.04
CA THR A 258 7.73 -14.68 -5.89
C THR A 258 8.43 -13.62 -5.05
N GLY A 259 9.71 -13.34 -5.30
CA GLY A 259 10.43 -12.26 -4.62
C GLY A 259 9.98 -10.88 -5.10
N LEU A 260 10.32 -10.55 -6.35
CA LEU A 260 9.90 -9.33 -7.05
C LEU A 260 9.22 -9.70 -8.36
N MET A 261 8.10 -9.06 -8.70
CA MET A 261 7.46 -9.19 -10.01
C MET A 261 7.31 -7.84 -10.70
N ILE A 262 7.74 -7.77 -11.96
CA ILE A 262 7.57 -6.61 -12.85
C ILE A 262 6.62 -7.03 -13.96
N LEU A 263 5.45 -6.40 -14.02
CA LEU A 263 4.40 -6.68 -15.00
C LEU A 263 4.19 -5.45 -15.89
N ALA A 264 4.54 -5.59 -17.17
CA ALA A 264 4.27 -4.60 -18.22
C ALA A 264 4.70 -3.16 -17.86
N ASN A 265 5.80 -2.99 -17.14
CA ASN A 265 6.24 -1.70 -16.62
C ASN A 265 7.54 -1.24 -17.29
N ASP A 266 7.73 0.08 -17.36
CA ASP A 266 8.84 0.70 -18.09
C ASP A 266 9.84 1.39 -17.18
N ASN A 267 11.12 1.36 -17.56
CA ASN A 267 12.19 2.07 -16.84
C ASN A 267 12.20 1.67 -15.35
N ILE A 268 12.52 0.42 -15.07
CA ILE A 268 12.63 -0.11 -13.71
C ILE A 268 14.08 -0.39 -13.39
N GLU A 269 14.52 0.07 -12.22
CA GLU A 269 15.88 -0.16 -11.72
C GLU A 269 15.81 -0.96 -10.42
N VAL A 270 16.46 -2.12 -10.38
CA VAL A 270 16.44 -3.04 -9.25
C VAL A 270 17.88 -3.26 -8.78
N PHE A 271 18.23 -2.75 -7.59
CA PHE A 271 19.62 -2.80 -7.15
C PHE A 271 19.88 -2.89 -5.66
N GLY A 272 21.00 -3.50 -5.28
CA GLY A 272 21.41 -3.59 -3.86
C GLY A 272 20.47 -4.42 -2.98
N ASN A 273 19.49 -5.13 -3.54
CA ASN A 273 18.54 -5.93 -2.78
C ASN A 273 19.16 -7.27 -2.38
N GLN A 274 18.63 -7.85 -1.31
CA GLN A 274 18.93 -9.21 -0.87
C GLN A 274 17.69 -10.07 -1.08
N PHE A 275 17.81 -11.05 -1.97
CA PHE A 275 16.78 -12.02 -2.31
C PHE A 275 17.14 -13.38 -1.72
N THR A 276 16.23 -13.97 -0.94
CA THR A 276 16.50 -15.24 -0.23
C THR A 276 15.30 -16.18 -0.22
N ASP A 277 15.48 -17.42 -0.66
CA ASP A 277 14.51 -18.53 -0.46
C ASP A 277 13.06 -18.24 -0.91
N ASN A 278 12.87 -17.57 -2.06
CA ASN A 278 11.56 -17.44 -2.70
C ASN A 278 11.34 -18.65 -3.64
N ASP A 279 10.32 -19.46 -3.39
CA ASP A 279 10.16 -20.83 -3.92
C ASP A 279 9.91 -20.92 -5.44
N SER A 280 9.31 -19.88 -6.04
CA SER A 280 9.05 -19.81 -7.48
C SER A 280 10.20 -19.14 -8.23
N ALA A 281 10.54 -17.90 -7.88
CA ALA A 281 11.66 -17.17 -8.46
C ALA A 281 11.98 -15.92 -7.63
N GLN A 282 13.24 -15.48 -7.71
CA GLN A 282 13.67 -14.26 -7.01
C GLN A 282 13.13 -13.01 -7.72
N ILE A 283 13.19 -12.97 -9.05
CA ILE A 283 12.62 -11.90 -9.87
C ILE A 283 11.89 -12.50 -11.08
N ILE A 284 10.65 -12.07 -11.30
CA ILE A 284 9.82 -12.41 -12.46
C ILE A 284 9.54 -11.14 -13.27
N ILE A 285 9.87 -11.15 -14.56
CA ILE A 285 9.62 -10.05 -15.50
C ILE A 285 8.69 -10.58 -16.57
N VAL A 286 7.53 -9.97 -16.73
CA VAL A 286 6.51 -10.47 -17.64
C VAL A 286 5.78 -9.33 -18.36
N SER A 287 5.33 -9.62 -19.56
CA SER A 287 4.29 -8.87 -20.25
C SER A 287 2.90 -9.22 -19.72
N TYR A 288 1.93 -8.35 -19.95
CA TYR A 288 0.54 -8.61 -19.61
C TYR A 288 -0.04 -9.80 -20.38
N TYR A 289 0.52 -10.15 -21.54
CA TYR A 289 0.07 -11.30 -22.33
C TYR A 289 0.18 -12.62 -21.58
N ILE A 290 1.10 -12.74 -20.62
CA ILE A 290 1.23 -13.98 -19.83
C ILE A 290 0.00 -14.28 -18.98
N THR A 291 -0.81 -13.26 -18.67
CA THR A 291 -2.03 -13.42 -17.86
C THR A 291 -3.15 -14.09 -18.66
N GLU A 292 -3.06 -14.12 -20.00
CA GLU A 292 -4.12 -14.54 -20.92
C GLU A 292 -5.46 -13.77 -20.75
N ARG A 293 -5.48 -12.71 -19.92
CA ARG A 293 -6.66 -11.89 -19.68
C ARG A 293 -6.90 -10.98 -20.89
N PRO A 294 -8.13 -10.90 -21.40
CA PRO A 294 -8.43 -9.99 -22.50
C PRO A 294 -8.32 -8.53 -22.04
N PHE A 295 -7.87 -7.66 -22.93
CA PHE A 295 -7.91 -6.22 -22.76
C PHE A 295 -8.22 -5.54 -24.10
N GLU A 296 -8.95 -4.43 -24.07
CA GLU A 296 -9.36 -3.68 -25.26
C GLU A 296 -8.84 -2.24 -25.27
N ASP A 297 -7.93 -1.92 -24.35
CA ASP A 297 -7.37 -0.57 -24.22
C ASP A 297 -6.33 -0.29 -25.32
N PRO A 298 -6.60 0.63 -26.26
CA PRO A 298 -5.67 0.92 -27.35
C PRO A 298 -4.45 1.73 -26.90
N ASN A 299 -4.46 2.28 -25.69
CA ASN A 299 -3.35 3.08 -25.15
C ASN A 299 -2.46 2.29 -24.20
N TYR A 300 -2.84 1.06 -23.87
CA TYR A 300 -2.09 0.21 -22.97
C TYR A 300 -0.87 -0.39 -23.66
N ASP A 301 0.28 -0.26 -23.01
CA ASP A 301 1.51 -0.95 -23.39
C ASP A 301 1.64 -2.23 -22.54
N PRO A 302 1.49 -3.43 -23.14
CA PRO A 302 1.51 -4.67 -22.38
C PRO A 302 2.93 -5.21 -22.14
N PHE A 303 3.98 -4.52 -22.59
CA PHE A 303 5.35 -5.02 -22.55
C PHE A 303 6.16 -4.37 -21.42
N PRO A 304 7.17 -5.07 -20.88
CA PRO A 304 8.16 -4.45 -20.00
C PRO A 304 9.37 -3.94 -20.81
N GLU A 305 9.80 -2.70 -20.59
CA GLU A 305 11.02 -2.15 -21.20
C GLU A 305 11.96 -1.42 -20.27
N SER A 306 13.23 -1.32 -20.69
CA SER A 306 14.28 -0.61 -19.95
C SER A 306 14.41 -1.07 -18.49
N ILE A 307 14.34 -2.39 -18.27
CA ILE A 307 14.54 -3.02 -16.96
C ILE A 307 16.03 -3.19 -16.71
N PHE A 308 16.53 -2.64 -15.61
CA PHE A 308 17.92 -2.73 -15.20
C PHE A 308 18.03 -3.40 -13.84
N ILE A 309 18.64 -4.58 -13.79
CA ILE A 309 18.85 -5.34 -12.56
C ILE A 309 20.35 -5.44 -12.31
N HIS A 310 20.83 -4.85 -11.23
CA HIS A 310 22.26 -4.84 -10.93
C HIS A 310 22.61 -4.79 -9.45
N ASP A 311 23.81 -5.23 -9.08
CA ASP A 311 24.31 -5.18 -7.69
C ASP A 311 23.39 -5.86 -6.65
N ASN A 312 22.57 -6.83 -7.06
CA ASN A 312 21.72 -7.60 -6.13
C ASN A 312 22.44 -8.87 -5.66
N GLN A 313 22.02 -9.36 -4.49
CA GLN A 313 22.48 -10.61 -3.91
C GLN A 313 21.33 -11.62 -3.93
N PHE A 314 21.63 -12.84 -4.38
CA PHE A 314 20.69 -13.94 -4.51
C PHE A 314 21.20 -15.14 -3.72
N ASP A 315 20.36 -15.71 -2.87
CA ASP A 315 20.67 -16.92 -2.09
C ASP A 315 19.45 -17.86 -2.05
N GLY A 316 19.63 -19.13 -2.42
CA GLY A 316 18.53 -20.11 -2.50
C GLY A 316 17.38 -19.76 -3.46
N GLY A 317 16.27 -20.48 -3.34
CA GLY A 317 15.03 -20.22 -4.08
C GLY A 317 14.86 -21.03 -5.37
N GLY A 318 13.63 -21.07 -5.87
CA GLY A 318 13.25 -21.79 -7.09
C GLY A 318 13.04 -23.31 -6.92
N GLU A 319 12.98 -23.82 -5.69
CA GLU A 319 12.84 -25.25 -5.41
C GLU A 319 11.40 -25.77 -5.49
N THR A 320 10.39 -24.92 -5.28
CA THR A 320 8.98 -25.34 -5.23
C THR A 320 8.07 -24.35 -5.98
N PRO A 321 8.18 -24.25 -7.31
CA PRO A 321 7.42 -23.27 -8.07
C PRO A 321 5.90 -23.52 -8.03
N ASP A 322 5.13 -22.43 -7.97
CA ASP A 322 3.67 -22.41 -7.86
C ASP A 322 2.99 -21.84 -9.13
N SER A 323 3.48 -22.23 -10.31
CA SER A 323 2.83 -21.94 -11.58
C SER A 323 3.15 -23.00 -12.62
N GLU A 324 2.21 -23.30 -13.52
CA GLU A 324 2.38 -24.38 -14.51
C GLU A 324 3.66 -24.22 -15.35
N PRO A 325 3.97 -23.04 -15.94
CA PRO A 325 5.15 -22.91 -16.79
C PRO A 325 6.46 -23.15 -16.04
N LEU A 326 6.54 -22.69 -14.78
CA LEU A 326 7.71 -22.91 -13.94
C LEU A 326 7.80 -24.37 -13.49
N ILE A 327 6.68 -25.00 -13.10
CA ILE A 327 6.63 -26.43 -12.77
C ILE A 327 7.11 -27.27 -13.96
N ALA A 328 6.64 -26.98 -15.18
CA ALA A 328 7.05 -27.67 -16.40
C ALA A 328 8.55 -27.48 -16.68
N LEU A 329 9.07 -26.26 -16.53
CA LEU A 329 10.50 -25.94 -16.66
C LEU A 329 11.34 -26.73 -15.64
N GLN A 330 10.91 -26.78 -14.38
CA GLN A 330 11.59 -27.51 -13.32
C GLN A 330 11.62 -29.01 -13.62
N GLN A 331 10.49 -29.58 -14.07
CA GLN A 331 10.39 -30.99 -14.44
C GLN A 331 11.26 -31.32 -15.66
N ALA A 332 11.34 -30.45 -16.65
CA ALA A 332 12.17 -30.67 -17.85
C ALA A 332 13.67 -30.60 -17.54
N THR A 333 14.08 -29.70 -16.64
CA THR A 333 15.49 -29.44 -16.33
C THR A 333 16.02 -30.23 -15.15
N GLN A 334 15.14 -30.68 -14.25
CA GLN A 334 15.47 -31.30 -12.95
C GLN A 334 16.38 -30.40 -12.09
N LYS A 335 16.20 -29.07 -12.18
CA LYS A 335 16.95 -28.04 -11.45
C LYS A 335 15.99 -27.03 -10.84
N ALA A 336 16.45 -26.30 -9.82
CA ALA A 336 15.75 -25.13 -9.32
C ALA A 336 15.50 -24.11 -10.44
N ILE A 337 14.42 -23.35 -10.31
CA ILE A 337 14.11 -22.24 -11.22
C ILE A 337 15.22 -21.18 -11.10
N PRO A 338 15.72 -20.63 -12.23
CA PRO A 338 16.69 -19.56 -12.19
C PRO A 338 16.19 -18.32 -11.43
N ALA A 339 17.12 -17.60 -10.80
CA ALA A 339 16.82 -16.43 -9.96
C ALA A 339 16.04 -15.36 -10.72
N VAL A 340 16.41 -15.07 -11.97
CA VAL A 340 15.68 -14.15 -12.85
C VAL A 340 14.96 -14.93 -13.93
N VAL A 341 13.63 -14.77 -13.98
CA VAL A 341 12.73 -15.31 -14.99
C VAL A 341 12.19 -14.16 -15.82
N TRP A 342 12.31 -14.25 -17.14
CA TRP A 342 11.66 -13.34 -18.09
C TRP A 342 10.74 -14.14 -19.02
N ASP A 343 9.54 -13.65 -19.29
CA ASP A 343 8.62 -14.33 -20.23
C ASP A 343 9.12 -14.35 -21.68
N GLY A 344 10.03 -13.44 -22.03
CA GLY A 344 10.57 -13.28 -23.38
C GLY A 344 9.74 -12.41 -24.30
N ALA A 345 8.64 -11.84 -23.83
CA ALA A 345 7.82 -10.93 -24.61
C ALA A 345 8.49 -9.56 -24.70
N ALA A 346 8.42 -8.97 -25.89
CA ALA A 346 9.08 -7.70 -26.19
C ALA A 346 8.35 -6.95 -27.29
N VAL A 347 8.41 -5.62 -27.23
CA VAL A 347 7.96 -4.77 -28.34
C VAL A 347 8.72 -5.14 -29.63
N PRO A 348 8.02 -5.45 -30.74
CA PRO A 348 8.65 -5.84 -31.99
C PRO A 348 9.69 -4.83 -32.48
N GLY A 349 10.90 -5.33 -32.76
CA GLY A 349 12.00 -4.52 -33.29
C GLY A 349 12.89 -3.83 -32.24
N LYS A 350 12.57 -3.95 -30.94
CA LYS A 350 13.51 -3.55 -29.88
C LYS A 350 14.63 -4.57 -29.74
N ALA A 351 15.85 -4.08 -29.53
CA ALA A 351 17.00 -4.92 -29.21
C ALA A 351 16.91 -5.41 -27.74
N PRO A 352 17.50 -6.57 -27.39
CA PRO A 352 17.49 -7.09 -26.02
C PRO A 352 17.93 -6.08 -24.96
N GLN A 353 18.93 -5.25 -25.28
CA GLN A 353 19.49 -4.24 -24.37
C GLN A 353 18.56 -3.04 -24.14
N GLN A 354 17.47 -2.92 -24.90
CA GLN A 354 16.43 -1.92 -24.68
C GLN A 354 15.29 -2.45 -23.81
N ILE A 355 15.33 -3.74 -23.46
CA ILE A 355 14.27 -4.44 -22.74
C ILE A 355 14.78 -4.80 -21.34
N LEU A 356 15.85 -5.59 -21.28
CA LEU A 356 16.38 -6.12 -20.03
C LEU A 356 17.91 -6.14 -20.05
N CYS A 357 18.49 -5.42 -19.09
CA CYS A 357 19.91 -5.43 -18.78
C CYS A 357 20.17 -6.00 -17.38
N LEU A 358 21.14 -6.91 -17.32
CA LEU A 358 21.59 -7.61 -16.12
C LEU A 358 23.09 -7.34 -15.97
N ALA A 359 23.50 -6.67 -14.90
CA ALA A 359 24.90 -6.33 -14.63
C ALA A 359 25.27 -6.60 -13.17
N ASP A 360 26.53 -6.94 -12.88
CA ASP A 360 27.10 -6.91 -11.52
C ASP A 360 26.31 -7.64 -10.40
N ASN A 361 25.51 -8.66 -10.75
CA ASN A 361 24.73 -9.50 -9.81
C ASN A 361 25.47 -10.76 -9.33
N GLY A 362 26.79 -10.81 -9.49
CA GLY A 362 27.59 -12.03 -9.20
C GLY A 362 27.21 -13.22 -10.09
N ASP A 363 27.11 -14.40 -9.49
CA ASP A 363 26.72 -15.66 -10.17
C ASP A 363 25.19 -15.73 -10.38
N LEU A 364 24.68 -14.91 -11.30
CA LEU A 364 23.26 -14.83 -11.62
C LEU A 364 22.81 -15.98 -12.53
N SER A 365 21.72 -16.66 -12.16
CA SER A 365 21.02 -17.60 -13.05
C SER A 365 19.81 -16.92 -13.69
N PHE A 366 19.59 -17.24 -14.97
CA PHE A 366 18.58 -16.58 -15.80
C PHE A 366 17.84 -17.59 -16.71
N VAL A 367 16.56 -17.33 -16.98
CA VAL A 367 15.80 -17.97 -18.06
C VAL A 367 14.87 -16.99 -18.76
N ASN A 368 14.84 -17.06 -20.08
CA ASN A 368 13.76 -16.60 -20.93
C ASN A 368 12.82 -17.78 -21.21
N LEU A 369 11.55 -17.65 -20.86
CA LEU A 369 10.55 -18.72 -20.96
C LEU A 369 10.05 -19.00 -22.37
N ASP A 370 10.27 -18.10 -23.34
CA ASP A 370 9.72 -18.21 -24.70
C ASP A 370 8.17 -18.27 -24.70
N ALA A 371 7.53 -17.50 -23.81
CA ALA A 371 6.09 -17.55 -23.58
C ALA A 371 5.29 -17.20 -24.85
N GLY A 372 5.76 -16.23 -25.64
CA GLY A 372 5.12 -15.83 -26.90
C GLY A 372 5.09 -16.92 -27.98
N ASN A 373 5.92 -17.98 -27.85
CA ASN A 373 5.89 -19.15 -28.71
C ASN A 373 5.38 -20.41 -27.98
N GLY A 374 4.62 -20.22 -26.90
CA GLY A 374 4.02 -21.32 -26.13
C GLY A 374 5.06 -22.14 -25.35
N PHE A 375 6.10 -21.49 -24.83
CA PHE A 375 7.15 -22.10 -24.02
C PHE A 375 7.95 -23.19 -24.76
N ALA A 376 8.01 -23.11 -26.09
CA ALA A 376 8.55 -24.17 -26.94
C ALA A 376 10.07 -24.31 -26.83
N ALA A 377 10.80 -23.21 -26.65
CA ALA A 377 12.26 -23.20 -26.56
C ALA A 377 12.80 -22.22 -25.50
N PRO A 378 12.63 -22.51 -24.20
CA PRO A 378 13.21 -21.70 -23.13
C PRO A 378 14.73 -21.56 -23.29
N SER A 379 15.26 -20.37 -23.03
CA SER A 379 16.67 -20.04 -23.22
C SER A 379 17.30 -19.58 -21.90
N PHE A 380 18.39 -20.23 -21.51
CA PHE A 380 19.21 -19.86 -20.35
C PHE A 380 20.40 -18.99 -20.72
N ASN A 381 20.46 -18.50 -21.97
CA ASN A 381 21.55 -17.68 -22.45
C ASN A 381 21.40 -16.23 -21.95
N ILE A 382 22.18 -15.89 -20.93
CA ILE A 382 22.20 -14.55 -20.35
C ILE A 382 22.97 -13.52 -21.20
N ALA A 383 23.83 -13.95 -22.12
CA ALA A 383 24.76 -13.07 -22.84
C ALA A 383 24.10 -11.88 -23.58
N PRO A 384 22.91 -12.01 -24.20
CA PRO A 384 22.21 -10.87 -24.81
C PRO A 384 21.82 -9.76 -23.83
N HIS A 385 21.68 -10.11 -22.55
CA HIS A 385 21.26 -9.22 -21.46
C HIS A 385 22.42 -8.66 -20.64
N ALA A 386 23.67 -9.05 -20.96
CA ALA A 386 24.86 -8.48 -20.35
C ALA A 386 25.11 -7.06 -20.88
N CYS A 387 24.40 -6.09 -20.31
CA CYS A 387 24.41 -4.69 -20.69
C CYS A 387 24.11 -3.79 -19.49
N THR A 388 24.21 -2.49 -19.69
CA THR A 388 23.91 -1.46 -18.70
C THR A 388 22.89 -0.48 -19.26
N LEU A 389 22.02 0.04 -18.41
CA LEU A 389 21.14 1.17 -18.70
C LEU A 389 21.55 2.38 -17.85
N PRO A 390 21.12 3.60 -18.20
CA PRO A 390 21.30 4.75 -17.32
C PRO A 390 20.57 4.53 -16.00
N GLU A 391 21.24 4.81 -14.88
CA GLU A 391 20.64 4.81 -13.55
C GLU A 391 19.51 5.84 -13.46
N LEU A 392 18.45 5.50 -12.73
CA LEU A 392 17.32 6.40 -12.55
C LEU A 392 17.61 7.43 -11.46
N PRO A 393 17.17 8.69 -11.65
CA PRO A 393 17.40 9.73 -10.67
C PRO A 393 16.64 9.45 -9.37
N GLU A 394 17.17 9.98 -8.26
CA GLU A 394 16.49 9.93 -6.97
C GLU A 394 15.15 10.67 -6.99
N ILE A 395 14.14 10.05 -6.36
CA ILE A 395 12.82 10.66 -6.23
C ILE A 395 12.84 11.59 -5.03
N SER A 396 12.52 12.86 -5.28
CA SER A 396 12.37 13.86 -4.24
C SER A 396 10.90 14.23 -4.09
N LEU A 397 10.40 14.14 -2.86
CA LEU A 397 9.12 14.72 -2.49
C LEU A 397 9.29 16.24 -2.47
N GLY A 398 8.44 16.95 -3.21
CA GLY A 398 8.46 18.41 -3.21
C GLY A 398 8.17 18.92 -1.79
N SER A 399 8.84 19.98 -1.35
CA SER A 399 8.54 20.57 -0.04
C SER A 399 7.07 21.00 0.02
N ALA A 400 6.37 20.62 1.09
CA ALA A 400 5.08 21.19 1.45
C ALA A 400 5.20 22.73 1.48
N LYS A 401 4.29 23.44 0.82
CA LYS A 401 4.31 24.90 0.75
C LYS A 401 3.64 25.54 1.95
#